data_AF-A0A1J5M733-F1
#
_entry.id   AF-A0A1J5M733-F1
#
_cell.length_a   1.000
_cell.length_b   1.000
_cell.length_c   1.000
_cell.angle_alpha   90.00
_cell.angle_beta   90.00
_cell.angle_gamma   90.00
#
_symmetry.space_group_name_H-M   'P 1'
#
loop_
_entity.id
_entity.type
_entity.pdbx_description
1 polymer ?
#
loop_
_entity_poly.entity_id
_entity_poly.type
_entity_poly.pdbx_seq_one_letter_code
_entity_poly.pdbx_strand_id
1 'polypeptide(L)'
;MLESYSLDFKGKKNGEKEYQLKFKVANGVGVTFEQDGDINKIQLRWGTGGNDSQKNYNVKGPLNVQFFQHPQELTKSGDPGPVGPDPDITIHP
;
A
#
# COMPACT_ATOMS: atom_id res chain seq x y z
N MET A 1 -3.22 9.90 4.51
CA MET A 1 -1.84 9.83 3.99
C MET A 1 -1.09 8.82 4.86
N LEU A 2 -0.03 8.15 4.39
CA LEU A 2 0.64 7.08 5.15
C LEU A 2 1.35 7.64 6.38
N GLU A 3 1.09 7.08 7.57
CA GLU A 3 1.73 7.50 8.82
C GLU A 3 2.85 6.55 9.24
N SER A 4 2.63 5.24 9.10
CA SER A 4 3.62 4.22 9.39
C SER A 4 3.27 2.91 8.69
N TYR A 5 4.26 2.05 8.52
CA TYR A 5 4.06 0.68 8.08
C TYR A 5 5.04 -0.25 8.77
N SER A 6 4.66 -1.52 8.87
CA SER A 6 5.54 -2.61 9.24
C SER A 6 5.25 -3.81 8.34
N LEU A 7 6.29 -4.58 8.09
CA LEU A 7 6.16 -5.81 7.35
C LEU A 7 6.73 -6.97 8.17
N ASP A 8 5.86 -7.94 8.42
CA ASP A 8 6.19 -9.14 9.16
C ASP A 8 6.31 -10.33 8.21
N PHE A 9 7.42 -11.06 8.25
CA PHE A 9 7.51 -12.40 7.65
C PHE A 9 6.79 -13.41 8.55
N LYS A 10 5.80 -14.13 8.02
CA LYS A 10 4.97 -15.09 8.78
C LYS A 10 5.38 -16.54 8.59
N GLY A 11 6.14 -16.85 7.55
CA GLY A 11 6.67 -18.20 7.31
C GLY A 11 6.67 -18.59 5.84
N LYS A 12 6.83 -19.89 5.59
CA LYS A 12 6.72 -20.48 4.25
C LYS A 12 5.63 -21.55 4.22
N LYS A 13 4.77 -21.52 3.21
CA LYS A 13 3.75 -22.55 2.96
C LYS A 13 3.76 -22.92 1.48
N ASN A 14 3.87 -24.21 1.17
CA ASN A 14 3.87 -24.72 -0.21
C ASN A 14 4.91 -24.05 -1.14
N GLY A 15 6.07 -23.69 -0.61
CA GLY A 15 7.13 -23.01 -1.37
C GLY A 15 6.94 -21.49 -1.53
N GLU A 16 5.83 -20.94 -1.04
CA GLU A 16 5.55 -19.49 -1.03
C GLU A 16 5.94 -18.89 0.32
N LYS A 17 6.47 -17.66 0.31
CA LYS A 17 6.71 -16.86 1.53
C LYS A 17 5.46 -16.06 1.86
N GLU A 18 5.03 -16.12 3.12
CA GLU A 18 3.91 -15.32 3.63
C GLU A 18 4.44 -14.06 4.32
N TYR A 19 3.97 -12.91 3.85
CA TYR A 19 4.26 -11.60 4.44
C TYR A 19 2.96 -10.90 4.84
N GLN A 20 3.00 -10.19 5.96
CA GLN A 20 1.90 -9.34 6.40
C GLN A 20 2.38 -7.90 6.47
N LEU A 21 1.77 -7.05 5.65
CA LEU A 21 1.95 -5.61 5.68
C LEU A 21 0.85 -5.00 6.56
N LYS A 22 1.26 -4.33 7.63
CA LYS A 22 0.40 -3.48 8.44
C LYS A 22 0.77 -2.04 8.19
N PHE A 23 -0.21 -1.17 8.06
CA PHE A 23 0.06 0.23 7.87
C PHE A 23 -1.05 1.10 8.43
N LYS A 24 -0.63 2.26 8.93
CA LYS A 24 -1.49 3.27 9.52
C LYS A 24 -1.59 4.45 8.58
N VAL A 25 -2.80 4.95 8.40
CA VAL A 25 -3.08 6.10 7.54
C VAL A 25 -3.78 7.18 8.35
N ALA A 26 -3.56 8.44 7.96
CA ALA A 26 -4.23 9.57 8.57
C ALA A 26 -5.77 9.42 8.53
N ASN A 27 -6.45 9.96 9.54
CA ASN A 27 -7.90 9.94 9.61
C ASN A 27 -8.52 10.58 8.35
N GLY A 28 -9.57 9.96 7.80
CA GLY A 28 -10.19 10.41 6.55
C GLY A 28 -9.43 10.00 5.28
N VAL A 29 -8.54 9.01 5.34
CA VAL A 29 -7.92 8.41 4.15
C VAL A 29 -8.38 6.98 3.90
N GLY A 30 -9.09 6.80 2.80
CA GLY A 30 -9.45 5.52 2.25
C GLY A 30 -8.25 4.83 1.59
N VAL A 31 -8.32 3.50 1.61
CA VAL A 31 -7.27 2.60 1.11
C VAL A 31 -7.88 1.69 0.04
N THR A 32 -7.24 1.60 -1.13
CA THR A 32 -7.55 0.56 -2.11
C THR A 32 -6.29 -0.19 -2.52
N PHE A 33 -6.47 -1.45 -2.89
CA PHE A 33 -5.40 -2.34 -3.32
C PHE A 33 -5.58 -2.68 -4.80
N GLU A 34 -4.51 -2.52 -5.56
CA GLU A 34 -4.46 -2.84 -6.98
C GLU A 34 -3.16 -3.61 -7.25
N GLN A 35 -3.20 -4.57 -8.17
CA GLN A 35 -2.02 -5.29 -8.61
C GLN A 35 -1.82 -5.05 -10.09
N ASP A 36 -0.61 -4.65 -10.46
CA ASP A 36 -0.20 -4.41 -11.85
C ASP A 36 1.07 -5.24 -12.12
N GLY A 37 0.89 -6.39 -12.78
CA GLY A 37 1.94 -7.40 -12.89
C GLY A 37 2.45 -7.86 -11.52
N ASP A 38 3.74 -7.67 -11.27
CA ASP A 38 4.44 -8.04 -10.03
C ASP A 38 4.44 -6.92 -8.96
N ILE A 39 3.79 -5.79 -9.23
CA ILE A 39 3.73 -4.63 -8.33
C ILE A 39 2.38 -4.59 -7.61
N ASN A 40 2.42 -4.53 -6.29
CA ASN A 40 1.25 -4.36 -5.43
C ASN A 40 1.11 -2.87 -5.07
N LYS A 41 0.16 -2.19 -5.70
CA LYS A 41 -0.11 -0.77 -5.50
C LYS A 41 -1.12 -0.58 -4.37
N ILE A 42 -0.78 0.26 -3.42
CA ILE A 42 -1.66 0.70 -2.33
C ILE A 42 -2.01 2.16 -2.59
N GLN A 43 -3.26 2.42 -2.95
CA GLN A 43 -3.74 3.77 -3.23
C GLN A 43 -4.32 4.36 -1.95
N LEU A 44 -3.80 5.50 -1.52
CA LEU A 44 -4.24 6.26 -0.36
C LEU A 44 -4.95 7.53 -0.85
N ARG A 45 -6.26 7.63 -0.63
CA ARG A 45 -7.10 8.74 -1.10
C ARG A 45 -7.92 9.34 0.03
N TRP A 46 -8.05 10.66 0.08
CA TRP A 46 -8.95 11.30 1.04
C TRP A 46 -10.40 10.88 0.80
N GLY A 47 -11.11 10.49 1.87
CA GLY A 47 -12.45 9.91 1.84
C GLY A 47 -12.97 9.64 3.26
N THR A 48 -13.99 8.80 3.40
CA THR A 48 -14.63 8.52 4.71
C THR A 48 -14.03 7.33 5.47
N GLY A 49 -13.09 6.60 4.87
CA GLY A 49 -12.35 5.53 5.54
C GLY A 49 -11.17 6.13 6.30
N GLY A 50 -10.92 5.75 7.54
CA GLY A 50 -9.79 6.25 8.33
C GLY A 50 -9.44 5.23 9.39
N ASN A 51 -8.97 4.06 8.96
CA ASN A 51 -8.63 2.96 9.86
C ASN A 51 -7.28 2.34 9.45
N ASP A 52 -6.56 1.87 10.46
CA ASP A 52 -5.40 1.01 10.30
C ASP A 52 -5.74 -0.15 9.35
N SER A 53 -4.84 -0.41 8.41
CA SER A 53 -5.05 -1.37 7.33
C SER A 53 -4.02 -2.48 7.38
N GLN A 54 -4.45 -3.68 7.00
CA GLN A 54 -3.61 -4.86 6.95
C GLN A 54 -3.83 -5.61 5.64
N LYS A 55 -2.73 -6.06 5.01
CA LYS A 55 -2.74 -6.89 3.80
C LYS A 55 -1.75 -8.04 3.95
N ASN A 56 -2.22 -9.25 3.67
CA ASN A 56 -1.38 -10.45 3.61
C ASN A 56 -0.99 -10.71 2.15
N TYR A 57 0.26 -11.11 1.92
CA TYR A 57 0.83 -11.45 0.63
C TYR A 57 1.45 -12.85 0.70
N ASN A 58 1.11 -13.69 -0.27
CA ASN A 58 1.82 -14.95 -0.53
C ASN A 58 2.62 -14.76 -1.81
N VAL A 59 3.95 -14.80 -1.73
CA VAL A 59 4.84 -14.55 -2.88
C VAL A 59 5.79 -15.71 -3.12
N LYS A 60 6.00 -16.04 -4.40
CA LYS A 60 7.04 -16.97 -4.88
C LYS A 60 8.35 -16.27 -5.24
N GLY A 61 8.28 -14.98 -5.57
CA GLY A 61 9.40 -14.14 -5.99
C GLY A 61 9.50 -12.85 -5.17
N PRO A 62 10.16 -11.81 -5.70
CA PRO A 62 10.20 -10.49 -5.09
C PRO A 62 8.81 -9.96 -4.75
N LEU A 63 8.66 -9.36 -3.56
CA LEU A 63 7.47 -8.61 -3.19
C LEU A 63 7.75 -7.13 -3.43
N ASN A 64 7.08 -6.53 -4.41
CA ASN A 64 7.11 -5.09 -4.65
C ASN A 64 5.79 -4.48 -4.16
N VAL A 65 5.88 -3.55 -3.21
CA VAL A 65 4.73 -2.81 -2.67
C VAL A 65 4.99 -1.32 -2.81
N GLN A 66 4.07 -0.61 -3.44
CA GLN A 66 4.19 0.82 -3.72
C GLN A 66 2.99 1.59 -3.15
N PHE A 67 3.24 2.60 -2.31
CA PHE A 67 2.19 3.47 -1.76
C PHE A 67 2.00 4.71 -2.62
N PHE A 68 0.85 4.84 -3.27
CA PHE A 68 0.47 6.02 -4.05
C PHE A 68 -0.43 6.92 -3.22
N GLN A 69 0.00 8.16 -2.97
CA GLN A 69 -0.70 9.07 -2.07
C GLN A 69 -1.36 10.19 -2.89
N HIS A 70 -2.67 10.35 -2.76
CA HIS A 70 -3.41 11.41 -3.46
C HIS A 70 -3.56 12.62 -2.52
N PRO A 71 -3.06 13.81 -2.88
CA PRO A 71 -3.21 15.01 -2.05
C PRO A 71 -4.68 15.38 -1.89
N GLN A 72 -4.98 16.22 -0.89
CA GLN A 72 -6.35 16.53 -0.47
C GLN A 72 -7.11 17.50 -1.41
N GLU A 73 -6.52 17.97 -2.51
CA GLU A 73 -6.97 19.24 -3.09
C GLU A 73 -8.33 19.21 -3.83
N LEU A 74 -9.30 19.87 -3.19
CA LEU A 74 -10.29 20.82 -3.73
C LEU A 74 -10.69 20.65 -5.21
N THR A 75 -11.78 19.92 -5.45
CA THR A 75 -12.97 20.25 -6.29
C THR A 75 -12.85 21.12 -7.58
N LYS A 76 -11.67 21.43 -8.12
CA LYS A 76 -11.51 22.31 -9.29
C LYS A 76 -10.47 21.75 -10.25
N SER A 77 -10.99 21.11 -11.30
CA SER A 77 -10.39 20.84 -12.61
C SER A 77 -8.86 20.91 -12.66
N GLY A 78 -8.23 19.75 -12.50
CA GLY A 78 -6.79 19.57 -12.62
C GLY A 78 -6.28 18.77 -11.42
N ASP A 79 -6.73 17.52 -11.29
CA ASP A 79 -6.23 16.60 -10.26
C ASP A 79 -4.69 16.59 -10.36
N PRO A 80 -3.95 17.06 -9.34
CA PRO A 80 -2.55 16.72 -9.25
C PRO A 80 -2.53 15.20 -9.10
N GLY A 81 -2.02 14.52 -10.12
CA GLY A 81 -1.90 13.07 -10.12
C GLY A 81 -1.22 12.55 -8.84
N PRO A 82 -1.28 11.24 -8.56
CA PRO A 82 -0.76 10.68 -7.32
C PRO A 82 0.66 11.18 -7.02
N VAL A 83 0.88 11.61 -5.78
CA VAL A 83 2.20 11.90 -5.22
C VAL A 83 2.76 10.58 -4.69
N GLY A 84 3.76 10.03 -5.37
CA GLY A 84 4.35 8.73 -5.06
C GLY A 84 4.59 7.85 -6.31
N PRO A 85 5.23 6.69 -6.15
CA PRO A 85 5.20 5.90 -4.92
C PRO A 85 6.18 6.36 -3.84
N ASP A 86 5.68 6.55 -2.62
CA ASP A 86 6.49 6.83 -1.43
C ASP A 86 5.77 6.29 -0.17
N PRO A 87 6.35 5.30 0.55
CA PRO A 87 7.57 4.58 0.25
C PRO A 87 7.40 3.55 -0.87
N ASP A 88 8.49 3.24 -1.57
CA ASP A 88 8.61 2.05 -2.43
C ASP A 88 9.31 0.93 -1.64
N ILE A 89 8.59 -0.15 -1.34
CA ILE A 89 9.08 -1.30 -0.60
C ILE A 89 9.33 -2.42 -1.59
N THR A 90 10.60 -2.66 -1.90
CA THR A 90 11.02 -3.85 -2.65
C THR A 90 11.69 -4.85 -1.70
N ILE A 91 11.17 -6.07 -1.65
CA ILE A 91 11.73 -7.17 -0.87
C ILE A 91 12.21 -8.23 -1.84
N HIS A 92 13.52 -8.38 -1.89
CA HIS A 92 14.15 -9.51 -2.56
C HIS A 92 14.16 -10.72 -1.61
N PRO A 93 13.53 -11.84 -1.96
CA PRO A 93 13.51 -13.04 -1.13
C PRO A 93 14.90 -13.67 -0.97
#